data_AF-A0A7T5UJL6-F1
#
_entry.id   AF-A0A7T5UJL6-F1
#
_cell.length_a   1.000
_cell.length_b   1.000
_cell.length_c   1.000
_cell.angle_alpha   90.00
_cell.angle_beta   90.00
_cell.angle_gamma   90.00
#
_symmetry.space_group_name_H-M   'P 1'
#
loop_
_entity.id
_entity.type
_entity.pdbx_description
1 polymer ?
#
loop_
_entity_poly.entity_id
_entity_poly.type
_entity_poly.pdbx_seq_one_letter_code
_entity_poly.pdbx_strand_id
1 'polypeptide(L)'
;MVTKYSLKRKLYHRGSSYEVTIPKPLLWQFENLSEVKLIFYKEKESWYITLEKEANGISKKIYRRGDSYETTLPRQMLFGLDLSKKYNVVFIPEKNRFKVVLENV
;
A
#
# COMPACT_ATOMS: atom_id res chain seq x y z
N MET A 1 7.59 -3.55 17.90
CA MET A 1 8.95 -3.67 17.32
C MET A 1 8.85 -3.49 15.82
N VAL A 2 9.38 -2.40 15.30
CA VAL A 2 9.53 -2.20 13.85
C VAL A 2 10.78 -2.99 13.44
N THR A 3 10.62 -4.04 12.65
CA THR A 3 11.75 -4.82 12.13
C THR A 3 12.64 -3.90 11.28
N LYS A 4 13.97 -4.12 11.34
CA LYS A 4 15.04 -3.29 10.73
C LYS A 4 14.90 -2.98 9.22
N TYR A 5 13.88 -3.51 8.55
CA TYR A 5 13.67 -3.45 7.09
C TYR A 5 12.30 -2.91 6.67
N SER A 6 11.52 -2.31 7.57
CA SER A 6 10.23 -1.70 7.18
C SER A 6 10.44 -0.43 6.34
N LEU A 7 9.59 -0.21 5.35
CA LEU A 7 9.59 0.99 4.52
C LEU A 7 8.47 1.93 4.95
N LYS A 8 8.82 3.14 5.37
CA LYS A 8 7.88 4.16 5.80
C LYS A 8 7.61 5.15 4.68
N ARG A 9 6.34 5.47 4.45
CA ARG A 9 5.86 6.44 3.45
C ARG A 9 4.80 7.32 4.07
N LYS A 10 4.75 8.60 3.67
CA LYS A 10 3.68 9.50 4.09
C LYS A 10 2.37 9.09 3.44
N LEU A 11 1.27 9.15 4.17
CA LEU A 11 -0.08 9.08 3.62
C LEU A 11 -0.51 10.50 3.22
N TYR A 12 -0.96 10.65 1.98
CA TYR A 12 -1.42 11.93 1.44
C TYR A 12 -2.93 11.95 1.30
N HIS A 13 -3.59 12.97 1.83
CA HIS A 13 -5.02 13.22 1.59
C HIS A 13 -5.21 13.96 0.26
N ARG A 14 -6.09 13.47 -0.61
CA ARG A 14 -6.39 14.06 -1.92
C ARG A 14 -7.85 13.92 -2.31
N GLY A 15 -8.56 15.04 -2.27
CA GLY A 15 -10.00 15.05 -2.49
C GLY A 15 -10.67 14.10 -1.51
N SER A 16 -11.26 13.01 -2.02
CA SER A 16 -11.90 11.96 -1.21
C SER A 16 -11.02 10.72 -0.98
N SER A 17 -9.76 10.73 -1.43
CA SER A 17 -8.85 9.58 -1.43
C SER A 17 -7.63 9.78 -0.55
N TYR A 18 -7.02 8.66 -0.15
CA TYR A 18 -5.75 8.65 0.58
C TYR A 18 -4.73 7.88 -0.23
N GLU A 19 -3.66 8.57 -0.62
CA GLU A 19 -2.64 8.07 -1.54
C GLU A 19 -1.33 7.77 -0.82
N VAL A 20 -0.64 6.75 -1.29
CA VAL A 20 0.68 6.34 -0.81
C VAL A 20 1.58 5.91 -1.96
N THR A 21 2.86 6.22 -1.85
CA THR A 21 3.88 5.70 -2.76
C THR A 21 4.12 4.22 -2.53
N ILE A 22 4.05 3.42 -3.60
CA ILE A 22 4.27 1.98 -3.57
C ILE A 22 5.76 1.71 -3.32
N PRO A 23 6.12 0.77 -2.43
CA PRO A 23 7.51 0.33 -2.27
C PRO A 23 8.12 -0.17 -3.57
N LYS A 24 9.27 0.38 -3.97
CA LYS A 24 10.02 -0.10 -5.16
C LYS A 24 10.29 -1.62 -5.12
N PRO A 25 10.68 -2.24 -3.98
CA PRO A 25 10.89 -3.68 -3.94
C PRO A 25 9.64 -4.52 -4.27
N LEU A 26 8.43 -3.99 -4.04
CA LEU A 26 7.21 -4.66 -4.48
C LEU A 26 7.06 -4.61 -6.01
N LEU A 27 7.39 -3.47 -6.62
CA LEU A 27 7.29 -3.28 -8.06
C LEU A 27 8.31 -4.13 -8.84
N TRP A 28 9.50 -4.36 -8.29
CA TRP A 28 10.55 -5.17 -8.92
C TRP A 28 10.19 -6.65 -9.09
N GLN A 29 9.09 -7.11 -8.48
CA GLN A 29 8.60 -8.47 -8.69
C GLN A 29 8.05 -8.69 -10.11
N PHE A 30 7.81 -7.62 -10.88
CA PHE A 30 7.25 -7.70 -12.23
C PHE A 30 7.97 -6.75 -13.19
N GLU A 31 8.30 -7.26 -14.37
CA GLU A 31 8.92 -6.46 -15.44
C GLU A 31 7.91 -5.51 -16.09
N ASN A 32 6.69 -5.99 -16.32
CA ASN A 32 5.62 -5.24 -16.96
C ASN A 32 4.45 -4.95 -16.01
N LEU A 33 4.39 -3.72 -15.50
CA LEU A 33 3.33 -3.30 -14.59
C LEU A 33 1.94 -3.22 -15.25
N SER A 34 1.83 -3.21 -16.58
CA SER A 34 0.51 -3.20 -17.25
C SER A 34 -0.22 -4.53 -17.18
N GLU A 35 0.49 -5.62 -16.87
CA GLU A 35 -0.06 -6.97 -16.77
C GLU A 35 -0.50 -7.35 -15.35
N VAL A 36 -0.29 -6.47 -14.39
CA VAL A 36 -0.58 -6.73 -12.99
C VAL A 36 -1.49 -5.67 -12.38
N LYS A 37 -2.13 -6.07 -11.30
CA LYS A 37 -2.91 -5.21 -10.43
C LYS A 37 -2.29 -5.20 -9.06
N LEU A 38 -2.40 -4.06 -8.38
CA LEU A 38 -2.06 -3.96 -6.98
C LEU A 38 -3.23 -4.46 -6.16
N ILE A 39 -3.05 -5.55 -5.42
CA ILE A 39 -4.11 -6.19 -4.68
C ILE A 39 -3.91 -5.92 -3.19
N PHE A 40 -4.96 -5.41 -2.56
CA PHE A 40 -5.09 -5.34 -1.12
C PHE A 40 -6.01 -6.45 -0.65
N TYR A 41 -5.59 -7.19 0.37
CA TYR A 41 -6.45 -8.14 1.05
C TYR A 41 -6.25 -8.09 2.55
N LYS A 42 -7.29 -8.47 3.27
CA LYS A 42 -7.30 -8.56 4.74
C LYS A 42 -7.15 -10.02 5.12
N GLU A 43 -6.12 -10.35 5.90
CA GLU A 43 -5.94 -11.65 6.52
C GLU A 43 -6.05 -11.46 8.04
N LYS A 44 -7.10 -12.03 8.64
CA LYS A 44 -7.48 -11.75 10.03
C LYS A 44 -7.63 -10.24 10.26
N GLU A 45 -6.84 -9.66 11.16
CA GLU A 45 -6.83 -8.22 11.44
C GLU A 45 -5.70 -7.44 10.74
N SER A 46 -4.94 -8.10 9.86
CA SER A 46 -3.82 -7.47 9.15
C SER A 46 -4.14 -7.24 7.69
N TRP A 47 -3.73 -6.07 7.19
CA TRP A 47 -3.81 -5.74 5.77
C TRP A 47 -2.50 -6.07 5.08
N TYR A 48 -2.62 -6.60 3.86
CA TYR A 48 -1.50 -6.97 3.02
C TYR A 48 -1.65 -6.35 1.64
N ILE A 49 -0.51 -6.12 0.99
CA ILE A 49 -0.42 -5.64 -0.38
C ILE A 49 0.54 -6.52 -1.19
N THR A 50 0.14 -6.83 -2.42
CA THR A 50 0.93 -7.62 -3.38
C THR A 50 0.61 -7.19 -4.82
N LEU A 51 1.38 -7.69 -5.78
CA LEU A 51 1.08 -7.60 -7.21
C LEU A 51 0.63 -8.98 -7.73
N GLU A 52 -0.51 -9.02 -8.41
CA GLU A 52 -1.06 -10.24 -9.01
C GLU A 52 -1.63 -9.94 -10.40
N LYS A 53 -1.64 -10.93 -11.30
CA LYS A 53 -2.28 -10.81 -12.63
C LYS A 53 -3.81 -10.81 -12.51
N GLU A 54 -4.33 -11.63 -11.60
CA GLU A 54 -5.75 -11.76 -11.32
C GLU A 54 -6.11 -11.16 -9.95
N ALA A 55 -7.33 -10.68 -9.80
CA ALA A 55 -7.73 -9.99 -8.58
C ALA A 55 -8.41 -10.95 -7.59
N ASN A 56 -7.64 -11.40 -6.58
CA ASN A 56 -8.17 -12.16 -5.44
C ASN A 56 -8.47 -11.29 -4.21
N GLY A 57 -8.73 -9.99 -4.42
CA GLY A 57 -8.94 -9.01 -3.36
C GLY A 57 -9.35 -7.63 -3.89
N ILE A 58 -9.15 -6.59 -3.08
CA ILE A 58 -9.44 -5.21 -3.47
C ILE A 58 -8.33 -4.73 -4.40
N SER A 59 -8.61 -4.77 -5.71
CA SER A 59 -7.68 -4.23 -6.70
C SER A 59 -7.65 -2.70 -6.67
N LYS A 60 -6.44 -2.15 -6.80
CA LYS A 60 -6.17 -0.73 -6.92
C LYS A 60 -5.30 -0.49 -8.14
N LYS A 61 -5.52 0.67 -8.76
CA LYS A 61 -4.70 1.13 -9.88
C LYS A 61 -3.35 1.60 -9.37
N ILE A 62 -2.33 1.30 -10.17
CA ILE A 62 -0.97 1.79 -10.00
C ILE A 62 -0.85 3.03 -10.90
N TYR A 63 -0.52 4.17 -10.31
CA TYR A 63 -0.34 5.42 -11.04
C TYR A 63 1.13 5.78 -11.09
N ARG A 64 1.67 6.06 -12.28
CA ARG A 64 3.04 6.57 -12.42
C ARG A 64 3.10 8.02 -11.99
N ARG A 65 4.14 8.38 -11.25
CA ARG A 65 4.40 9.75 -10.84
C ARG A 65 5.90 10.05 -10.78
N GLY A 66 6.38 10.74 -11.81
CA GLY A 66 7.82 10.91 -12.02
C GLY A 66 8.49 9.53 -12.05
N ASP A 67 9.48 9.35 -11.16
CA ASP A 67 10.26 8.11 -11.00
C ASP A 67 9.69 7.15 -9.95
N SER A 68 8.45 7.38 -9.51
CA SER A 68 7.76 6.59 -8.50
C SER A 68 6.40 6.12 -8.99
N TYR A 69 5.80 5.21 -8.23
CA TYR A 69 4.43 4.77 -8.45
C TYR A 69 3.62 4.96 -7.18
N GLU A 70 2.37 5.37 -7.33
CA GLU A 70 1.43 5.64 -6.24
C GLU A 70 0.18 4.76 -6.38
N THR A 71 -0.48 4.54 -5.26
CA THR A 71 -1.80 3.90 -5.18
C THR A 71 -2.68 4.62 -4.17
N THR A 72 -3.98 4.41 -4.28
CA THR A 72 -4.92 4.74 -3.20
C THR A 72 -5.07 3.58 -2.23
N LEU A 73 -5.16 3.88 -0.94
CA LEU A 73 -5.54 2.88 0.06
C LEU A 73 -7.03 2.52 -0.07
N PRO A 74 -7.42 1.25 0.17
CA PRO A 74 -8.82 0.89 0.38
C PRO A 74 -9.43 1.71 1.52
N ARG A 75 -10.65 2.21 1.34
CA ARG A 75 -11.32 3.02 2.35
C ARG A 75 -11.54 2.24 3.66
N GLN A 76 -11.73 0.93 3.54
CA GLN A 76 -11.87 -0.01 4.65
C GLN A 76 -10.65 -0.03 5.57
N MET A 77 -9.43 0.24 5.05
CA MET A 77 -8.22 0.36 5.87
C MET A 77 -8.21 1.60 6.74
N LEU A 78 -8.98 2.62 6.36
CA LEU A 78 -9.01 3.91 7.03
C LEU A 78 -10.13 3.98 8.07
N PHE A 79 -10.98 2.95 8.15
CA PHE A 79 -12.07 2.90 9.11
C PHE A 79 -11.51 2.90 10.54
N GLY A 80 -12.06 3.77 11.38
CA GLY A 80 -11.60 3.96 12.76
C GLY A 80 -10.36 4.85 12.92
N LEU A 81 -9.81 5.40 11.83
CA LEU A 81 -8.76 6.41 11.92
C LEU A 81 -9.34 7.82 12.04
N ASP A 82 -8.64 8.65 12.82
CA ASP A 82 -8.91 10.07 12.93
C ASP A 82 -8.26 10.80 11.75
N LEU A 83 -9.01 10.96 10.67
CA LEU A 83 -8.54 11.54 9.40
C LEU A 83 -8.08 13.00 9.49
N SER A 84 -8.28 13.68 10.62
CA SER A 84 -7.69 15.00 10.88
C SER A 84 -6.19 14.95 11.15
N LYS A 85 -5.68 13.77 11.54
CA LYS A 85 -4.26 13.54 11.86
C LYS A 85 -3.47 13.10 10.65
N LYS A 86 -2.15 13.27 10.75
CA LYS A 86 -1.21 12.79 9.72
C LYS A 86 -0.84 11.36 10.03
N TYR A 87 -0.82 10.51 9.01
CA TYR A 87 -0.39 9.13 9.14
C TYR A 87 0.76 8.84 8.18
N ASN A 88 1.61 7.91 8.61
CA ASN A 88 2.50 7.20 7.74
C ASN A 88 1.92 5.81 7.45
N VAL A 89 2.22 5.31 6.26
CA VAL A 89 2.05 3.93 5.86
C VAL A 89 3.38 3.21 6.05
N VAL A 90 3.39 2.19 6.88
CA VAL A 90 4.53 1.32 7.12
C VAL A 90 4.31 0.01 6.39
N PHE A 91 5.21 -0.28 5.47
CA PHE A 91 5.26 -1.52 4.71
C PHE A 91 6.29 -2.45 5.35
N ILE A 92 5.84 -3.57 5.91
CA ILE A 92 6.68 -4.58 6.54
C ILE A 92 6.83 -5.74 5.54
N PRO A 93 8.04 -6.02 5.03
CA PRO A 93 8.24 -7.07 4.03
C PRO A 93 7.94 -8.47 4.60
N GLU A 94 7.18 -9.26 3.85
CA GLU A 94 6.90 -10.68 4.14
C GLU A 94 6.98 -11.49 2.84
N LYS A 95 8.08 -12.23 2.61
CA LYS A 95 8.32 -13.04 1.41
C LYS A 95 7.98 -12.30 0.09
N ASN A 96 6.76 -12.49 -0.45
CA ASN A 96 6.30 -11.91 -1.72
C ASN A 96 5.29 -10.77 -1.55
N ARG A 97 4.94 -10.41 -0.33
CA ARG A 97 3.94 -9.39 0.01
C ARG A 97 4.49 -8.40 1.02
N PHE A 98 3.73 -7.35 1.29
CA PHE A 98 3.99 -6.45 2.39
C PHE A 98 2.78 -6.39 3.31
N LYS A 99 3.00 -6.55 4.62
CA LYS A 99 2.02 -6.14 5.61
C LYS A 99 1.99 -4.61 5.66
N VAL A 100 0.79 -4.05 5.70
CA VAL A 100 0.56 -2.60 5.70
C VAL A 100 0.00 -2.16 7.04
N VAL A 101 0.67 -1.22 7.69
CA VAL A 101 0.28 -0.65 8.99
C VAL A 101 0.21 0.86 8.87
N LEU A 102 -0.81 1.47 9.49
CA LEU A 102 -0.95 2.92 9.57
C LEU A 102 -0.48 3.40 10.94
N GLU A 103 0.50 4.29 10.95
CA GLU A 103 1.08 4.88 12.16
C GLU A 103 0.82 6.38 12.17
N ASN A 104 0.26 6.90 13.26
CA ASN A 104 0.12 8.34 13.46
C ASN A 104 1.52 9.00 13.51
N VAL A 105 1.64 10.21 12.97
CA VAL A 105 2.90 11.00 12.95
C VAL A 105 2.98 11.92 14.15
#